data_AF-A0A7Z6MW84-F1
#
_entry.id   AF-A0A7Z6MW84-F1
#
_cell.length_a   1.000
_cell.length_b   1.000
_cell.length_c   1.000
_cell.angle_alpha   90.00
_cell.angle_beta   90.00
_cell.angle_gamma   90.00
#
_symmetry.space_group_name_H-M   'P 1'
#
loop_
_entity.id
_entity.type
_entity.pdbx_description
1 polymer ?
#
loop_
_entity_poly.entity_id
_entity_poly.type
_entity_poly.pdbx_seq_one_letter_code
_entity_poly.pdbx_strand_id
1 'polypeptide(L)'
;MQDLTSTTGQVFNPSIEHPAFFNSRHDPTNRVNQETQLFTPHTGVSIAGENYSPAEKDFLVNAFVKDTLQNSNYENKGSLERRAKNFFKHIESEMAIGMGVEKDLQRDDSPASQLSSHMAHLVRGLWAHSKSDPAFREQLHKELLAPSNDPGNVLLAGEGKGGLYLGMKNLHAMLVRGEQGPLTREAAQQGAEMAFGIKAIAEALKEHDPMLSGVEAYTLQHRVGSNRVVEGVKTHHFTSLHGTDLRNDLGTKVRDELGVPVMLGTSGGASDIASTIRHAAQSQSQSMWPSGMDEKSGREAMMGLVFHLMRNQVTDNAQGFYDKMRDELHGLPPKKVDPALIFSHSYPEVVTGVEMTLNNEKPTDRPAMIRSTRLAQTLLDKAFANR
;
A
#
# COMPACT_ATOMS: atom_id res chain seq x y z
N MET A 1 64.04 6.94 -9.02
CA MET A 1 64.64 8.03 -9.82
C MET A 1 63.52 9.02 -10.10
N GLN A 2 63.79 10.33 -9.94
CA GLN A 2 63.25 11.52 -10.65
C GLN A 2 61.78 11.55 -11.11
N ASP A 3 61.02 12.66 -11.05
CA ASP A 3 61.15 14.00 -10.40
C ASP A 3 59.73 14.60 -10.32
N LEU A 4 59.27 15.20 -9.20
CA LEU A 4 59.26 16.64 -8.86
C LEU A 4 58.54 17.62 -9.83
N THR A 5 57.38 18.13 -9.41
CA THR A 5 56.75 19.48 -9.62
C THR A 5 55.39 19.44 -8.86
N SER A 6 54.86 20.41 -8.08
CA SER A 6 54.82 21.89 -8.07
C SER A 6 53.80 22.50 -9.07
N THR A 7 52.95 23.51 -8.78
CA THR A 7 52.72 24.32 -7.54
C THR A 7 51.43 25.19 -7.61
N THR A 8 50.86 25.58 -6.44
CA THR A 8 50.12 26.83 -6.08
C THR A 8 48.80 27.34 -6.72
N GLY A 9 47.89 27.83 -5.86
CA GLY A 9 46.89 28.91 -6.11
C GLY A 9 45.42 28.47 -6.31
N GLN A 10 44.34 29.11 -5.81
CA GLN A 10 44.07 30.21 -4.83
C GLN A 10 42.69 29.90 -4.15
N VAL A 11 42.25 30.34 -2.95
CA VAL A 11 42.62 31.37 -1.92
C VAL A 11 41.82 32.69 -1.95
N PHE A 12 40.60 32.67 -1.35
CA PHE A 12 39.75 33.77 -0.78
C PHE A 12 39.34 34.96 -1.71
N ASN A 13 38.36 35.84 -1.44
CA ASN A 13 37.64 36.30 -0.23
C ASN A 13 36.21 36.84 -0.61
N PRO A 14 35.27 37.16 0.32
CA PRO A 14 33.92 37.67 -0.01
C PRO A 14 33.66 39.17 0.27
N SER A 15 32.61 39.71 -0.36
CA SER A 15 31.85 40.95 -0.03
C SER A 15 30.37 40.66 -0.40
N ILE A 16 29.31 40.97 0.37
CA ILE A 16 28.88 42.22 1.05
C ILE A 16 28.60 43.36 0.05
N GLU A 17 27.32 43.66 -0.18
CA GLU A 17 26.84 45.04 -0.34
C GLU A 17 25.31 45.16 -0.10
N HIS A 18 24.92 46.18 0.67
CA HIS A 18 23.53 46.65 0.84
C HIS A 18 23.54 48.17 0.57
N PRO A 19 22.65 48.65 -0.30
CA PRO A 19 21.86 49.86 0.01
C PRO A 19 20.41 49.74 -0.52
N ALA A 20 19.44 50.59 -0.15
CA ALA A 20 19.25 51.42 1.05
C ALA A 20 17.74 51.80 1.11
N PHE A 21 17.29 52.41 2.21
CA PHE A 21 15.91 52.86 2.36
C PHE A 21 15.54 54.00 1.38
N PHE A 22 14.32 53.97 0.86
CA PHE A 22 13.53 55.19 0.61
C PHE A 22 12.10 55.00 1.12
N ASN A 23 11.51 56.09 1.62
CA ASN A 23 10.24 56.08 2.33
C ASN A 23 9.42 57.31 1.92
N SER A 24 8.20 57.11 1.43
CA SER A 24 7.24 58.17 1.11
C SER A 24 5.83 57.77 1.56
N ARG A 25 5.03 58.76 1.98
CA ARG A 25 3.74 58.54 2.65
C ARG A 25 2.55 58.73 1.70
N HIS A 26 1.50 57.96 1.99
CA HIS A 26 0.06 58.13 1.70
C HIS A 26 -0.40 59.13 0.61
N ASP A 27 -1.28 58.62 -0.25
CA ASP A 27 -2.61 59.24 -0.45
C ASP A 27 -3.68 58.11 -0.49
N PRO A 28 -4.86 58.20 0.18
CA PRO A 28 -5.75 57.04 0.36
C PRO A 28 -7.16 57.22 -0.25
N THR A 29 -7.35 56.86 -1.53
CA THR A 29 -8.70 56.75 -2.13
C THR A 29 -8.83 55.59 -3.13
N ASN A 30 -9.93 54.84 -3.02
CA ASN A 30 -10.67 54.09 -4.08
C ASN A 30 -9.88 53.25 -5.12
N ARG A 31 -10.29 52.04 -5.51
CA ARG A 31 -11.42 51.15 -5.12
C ARG A 31 -11.14 49.79 -5.74
N VAL A 32 -11.76 48.73 -5.20
CA VAL A 32 -12.13 47.47 -5.88
C VAL A 32 -11.19 47.03 -7.03
N ASN A 33 -10.21 46.20 -6.70
CA ASN A 33 -10.01 44.99 -7.50
C ASN A 33 -10.40 43.80 -6.61
N GLN A 34 -11.06 42.82 -7.21
CA GLN A 34 -11.53 41.66 -6.48
C GLN A 34 -10.33 40.82 -6.05
N GLU A 35 -10.28 40.43 -4.78
CA GLU A 35 -9.57 39.22 -4.40
C GLU A 35 -10.30 38.04 -5.07
N THR A 36 -9.88 37.68 -6.28
CA THR A 36 -9.96 36.28 -6.71
C THR A 36 -9.18 35.49 -5.67
N GLN A 37 -9.90 34.90 -4.72
CA GLN A 37 -9.33 33.86 -3.86
C GLN A 37 -8.67 32.86 -4.80
N LEU A 38 -7.34 32.80 -4.75
CA LEU A 38 -6.56 31.82 -5.50
C LEU A 38 -6.98 30.46 -4.98
N PHE A 39 -7.92 29.81 -5.70
CA PHE A 39 -8.52 28.55 -5.30
C PHE A 39 -7.42 27.48 -5.29
N THR A 40 -6.78 27.34 -4.14
CA THR A 40 -5.66 26.42 -3.95
C THR A 40 -6.22 25.02 -4.19
N PRO A 41 -5.73 24.27 -5.18
CA PRO A 41 -6.39 23.04 -5.61
C PRO A 41 -6.39 22.04 -4.46
N HIS A 42 -7.51 21.89 -3.75
CA HIS A 42 -7.60 21.25 -2.44
C HIS A 42 -7.24 19.74 -2.41
N THR A 43 -6.88 19.17 -3.55
CA THR A 43 -7.10 17.76 -3.89
C THR A 43 -5.90 17.21 -4.67
N GLY A 44 -5.57 15.93 -4.46
CA GLY A 44 -4.74 15.15 -5.38
C GLY A 44 -5.56 14.52 -6.52
N VAL A 45 -6.79 14.99 -6.75
CA VAL A 45 -7.66 14.45 -7.79
C VAL A 45 -7.40 15.21 -9.08
N SER A 46 -7.08 14.49 -10.15
CA SER A 46 -6.93 15.05 -11.49
C SER A 46 -7.91 14.40 -12.46
N ILE A 47 -8.28 15.10 -13.53
CA ILE A 47 -8.99 14.53 -14.67
C ILE A 47 -8.11 14.74 -15.90
N ALA A 48 -7.73 13.65 -16.57
CA ALA A 48 -6.89 13.64 -17.77
C ALA A 48 -5.54 14.39 -17.63
N GLY A 49 -5.03 14.59 -16.41
CA GLY A 49 -3.83 15.40 -16.12
C GLY A 49 -4.10 16.86 -15.71
N GLU A 50 -5.36 17.29 -15.62
CA GLU A 50 -5.74 18.60 -15.09
C GLU A 50 -6.23 18.49 -13.64
N ASN A 51 -5.74 19.34 -12.73
CA ASN A 51 -6.14 19.31 -11.32
C ASN A 51 -7.64 19.60 -11.15
N TYR A 52 -8.37 18.70 -10.51
CA TYR A 52 -9.82 18.82 -10.33
C TYR A 52 -10.17 19.70 -9.14
N SER A 53 -10.97 20.74 -9.43
CA SER A 53 -11.63 21.59 -8.44
C SER A 53 -13.13 21.25 -8.40
N PRO A 54 -13.68 20.74 -7.28
CA PRO A 54 -15.10 20.45 -7.17
C PRO A 54 -15.97 21.70 -7.34
N ALA A 55 -17.02 21.59 -8.16
CA ALA A 55 -18.07 22.61 -8.22
C ALA A 55 -19.12 22.35 -7.14
N GLU A 56 -19.62 23.41 -6.49
CA GLU A 56 -20.57 23.33 -5.35
C GLU A 56 -21.85 22.53 -5.64
N LYS A 57 -22.22 22.38 -6.92
CA LYS A 57 -23.49 21.78 -7.36
C LYS A 57 -23.48 20.26 -7.46
N ASP A 58 -22.31 19.61 -7.41
CA ASP A 58 -22.22 18.14 -7.31
C ASP A 58 -21.81 17.75 -5.88
N PHE A 59 -22.81 17.59 -5.01
CA PHE A 59 -22.59 17.25 -3.61
C PHE A 59 -21.85 15.93 -3.43
N LEU A 60 -22.10 14.93 -4.28
CA LEU A 60 -21.52 13.59 -4.16
C LEU A 60 -20.04 13.59 -4.55
N VAL A 61 -19.69 14.18 -5.69
CA VAL A 61 -18.28 14.29 -6.11
C VAL A 61 -17.53 15.26 -5.21
N ASN A 62 -18.17 16.35 -4.73
CA ASN A 62 -17.55 17.24 -3.76
C ASN A 62 -17.22 16.52 -2.45
N ALA A 63 -18.19 15.83 -1.82
CA ALA A 63 -17.93 15.01 -0.63
C ALA A 63 -16.85 13.95 -0.87
N PHE A 64 -16.93 13.21 -1.99
CA PHE A 64 -15.93 12.20 -2.33
C PHE A 64 -14.50 12.76 -2.38
N VAL A 65 -14.30 13.88 -3.08
CA VAL A 65 -12.98 14.52 -3.25
C VAL A 65 -12.53 15.26 -1.98
N LYS A 66 -13.49 15.84 -1.23
CA LYS A 66 -13.25 16.63 -0.01
C LYS A 66 -12.96 15.75 1.20
N ASP A 67 -13.58 14.58 1.31
CA ASP A 67 -13.56 13.78 2.55
C ASP A 67 -12.57 12.60 2.46
N THR A 68 -12.22 12.13 1.26
CA THR A 68 -11.21 11.06 1.07
C THR A 68 -9.78 11.59 0.92
N LEU A 69 -8.78 10.81 1.36
CA LEU A 69 -7.36 11.14 1.19
C LEU A 69 -6.79 10.32 0.02
N GLN A 70 -6.76 10.93 -1.17
CA GLN A 70 -6.39 10.28 -2.43
C GLN A 70 -5.48 11.16 -3.31
N ASN A 71 -4.74 10.49 -4.21
CA ASN A 71 -4.00 11.11 -5.30
C ASN A 71 -4.15 10.21 -6.55
N SER A 72 -4.97 10.66 -7.50
CA SER A 72 -5.51 9.81 -8.57
C SER A 72 -5.94 10.60 -9.80
N ASN A 73 -5.59 10.07 -10.98
CA ASN A 73 -5.98 10.63 -12.27
C ASN A 73 -7.18 9.85 -12.83
N TYR A 74 -8.26 10.57 -13.09
CA TYR A 74 -9.50 10.04 -13.64
C TYR A 74 -9.54 10.31 -15.15
N GLU A 75 -10.12 9.39 -15.93
CA GLU A 75 -10.13 9.49 -17.39
C GLU A 75 -11.01 10.66 -17.89
N ASN A 76 -12.11 10.92 -17.17
CA ASN A 76 -13.12 11.94 -17.48
C ASN A 76 -14.03 12.17 -16.26
N LYS A 77 -14.83 13.26 -16.28
CA LYS A 77 -15.79 13.58 -15.20
C LYS A 77 -16.75 12.42 -14.89
N GLY A 78 -17.29 11.76 -15.93
CA GLY A 78 -18.15 10.59 -15.76
C GLY A 78 -17.47 9.40 -15.04
N SER A 79 -16.15 9.23 -15.15
CA SER A 79 -15.43 8.19 -14.39
C SER A 79 -15.24 8.58 -12.91
N LEU A 80 -15.06 9.87 -12.61
CA LEU A 80 -15.03 10.40 -11.24
C LEU A 80 -16.41 10.27 -10.57
N GLU A 81 -17.47 10.69 -11.26
CA GLU A 81 -18.88 10.54 -10.83
C GLU A 81 -19.25 9.08 -10.52
N ARG A 82 -18.88 8.14 -11.40
CA ARG A 82 -19.11 6.70 -11.19
C ARG A 82 -18.37 6.17 -9.96
N ARG A 83 -17.10 6.53 -9.76
CA ARG A 83 -16.32 6.05 -8.60
C ARG A 83 -16.77 6.67 -7.28
N ALA A 84 -17.13 7.96 -7.27
CA ALA A 84 -17.76 8.59 -6.11
C ALA A 84 -19.03 7.84 -5.68
N LYS A 85 -19.89 7.50 -6.65
CA LYS A 85 -21.11 6.71 -6.42
C LYS A 85 -20.83 5.28 -5.95
N ASN A 86 -19.88 4.59 -6.57
CA ASN A 86 -19.52 3.22 -6.20
C ASN A 86 -18.89 3.18 -4.80
N PHE A 87 -18.04 4.14 -4.44
CA PHE A 87 -17.43 4.26 -3.11
C PHE A 87 -18.50 4.42 -2.02
N PHE A 88 -19.33 5.47 -2.10
CA PHE A 88 -20.35 5.72 -1.07
C PHE A 88 -21.45 4.65 -1.01
N LYS A 89 -21.69 3.88 -2.08
CA LYS A 89 -22.60 2.72 -2.04
C LYS A 89 -22.11 1.61 -1.09
N HIS A 90 -20.79 1.39 -1.02
CA HIS A 90 -20.21 0.17 -0.43
C HIS A 90 -19.28 0.41 0.76
N ILE A 91 -18.94 1.66 1.09
CA ILE A 91 -18.00 1.96 2.18
C ILE A 91 -18.45 1.40 3.54
N GLU A 92 -19.75 1.43 3.86
CA GLU A 92 -20.29 0.80 5.08
C GLU A 92 -20.04 -0.73 5.10
N SER A 93 -20.16 -1.39 3.94
CA SER A 93 -19.89 -2.82 3.81
C SER A 93 -18.40 -3.15 3.98
N GLU A 94 -17.52 -2.32 3.43
CA GLU A 94 -16.07 -2.44 3.60
C GLU A 94 -15.66 -2.24 5.06
N MET A 95 -16.20 -1.23 5.74
CA MET A 95 -15.98 -1.01 7.18
C MET A 95 -16.49 -2.19 8.02
N ALA A 96 -17.69 -2.72 7.71
CA ALA A 96 -18.25 -3.88 8.40
C ALA A 96 -17.39 -5.14 8.24
N ILE A 97 -16.78 -5.37 7.07
CA ILE A 97 -15.81 -6.46 6.85
C ILE A 97 -14.55 -6.25 7.70
N GLY A 98 -13.98 -5.04 7.69
CA GLY A 98 -12.77 -4.72 8.46
C GLY A 98 -12.94 -4.92 9.97
N MET A 99 -14.08 -4.47 10.53
CA MET A 99 -14.48 -4.68 11.93
C MET A 99 -14.84 -6.14 12.24
N GLY A 100 -15.39 -6.88 11.27
CA GLY A 100 -15.68 -8.31 11.42
C GLY A 100 -14.40 -9.12 11.63
N VAL A 101 -13.39 -8.87 10.79
CA VAL A 101 -12.06 -9.52 10.89
C VAL A 101 -11.37 -9.17 12.20
N GLU A 102 -11.46 -7.92 12.66
CA GLU A 102 -10.90 -7.49 13.95
C GLU A 102 -11.54 -8.25 15.14
N LYS A 103 -12.86 -8.41 15.14
CA LYS A 103 -13.59 -9.19 16.16
C LYS A 103 -13.24 -10.67 16.11
N ASP A 104 -13.16 -11.24 14.92
CA ASP A 104 -12.81 -12.65 14.74
C ASP A 104 -11.35 -12.92 15.10
N LEU A 105 -10.41 -11.99 14.87
CA LEU A 105 -9.02 -12.10 15.36
C LEU A 105 -8.93 -12.19 16.88
N GLN A 106 -9.91 -11.64 17.63
CA GLN A 106 -9.98 -11.79 19.09
C GLN A 106 -10.62 -13.10 19.56
N ARG A 107 -10.94 -14.01 18.63
CA ARG A 107 -11.57 -15.31 18.87
C ARG A 107 -10.71 -16.44 18.34
N ASP A 108 -10.14 -17.25 19.22
CA ASP A 108 -9.24 -18.35 18.85
C ASP A 108 -9.97 -19.46 18.05
N ASP A 109 -11.31 -19.52 18.14
CA ASP A 109 -12.18 -20.42 17.38
C ASP A 109 -12.53 -19.93 15.96
N SER A 110 -12.15 -18.70 15.58
CA SER A 110 -12.53 -18.12 14.30
C SER A 110 -11.65 -18.59 13.13
N PRO A 111 -12.19 -18.60 11.88
CA PRO A 111 -11.39 -18.84 10.70
C PRO A 111 -10.25 -17.82 10.50
N ALA A 112 -10.45 -16.56 10.91
CA ALA A 112 -9.43 -15.52 10.80
C ALA A 112 -8.23 -15.80 11.72
N SER A 113 -8.47 -16.12 13.00
CA SER A 113 -7.41 -16.44 13.97
C SER A 113 -6.66 -17.71 13.59
N GLN A 114 -7.39 -18.77 13.22
CA GLN A 114 -6.80 -20.05 12.83
C GLN A 114 -5.92 -19.91 11.59
N LEU A 115 -6.41 -19.20 10.56
CA LEU A 115 -5.62 -18.98 9.34
C LEU A 115 -4.44 -18.03 9.60
N SER A 116 -4.62 -16.96 10.37
CA SER A 116 -3.54 -16.03 10.71
C SER A 116 -2.40 -16.74 11.45
N SER A 117 -2.73 -17.55 12.46
CA SER A 117 -1.73 -18.35 13.19
C SER A 117 -1.01 -19.33 12.25
N HIS A 118 -1.75 -19.99 11.35
CA HIS A 118 -1.18 -20.89 10.34
C HIS A 118 -0.26 -20.16 9.35
N MET A 119 -0.65 -18.98 8.86
CA MET A 119 0.18 -18.12 8.01
C MET A 119 1.48 -17.71 8.71
N ALA A 120 1.41 -17.34 9.99
CA ALA A 120 2.59 -17.02 10.80
C ALA A 120 3.53 -18.22 10.97
N HIS A 121 2.96 -19.42 11.21
CA HIS A 121 3.74 -20.66 11.28
C HIS A 121 4.37 -21.06 9.94
N LEU A 122 3.69 -20.84 8.80
CA LEU A 122 4.24 -21.07 7.47
C LEU A 122 5.44 -20.14 7.17
N VAL A 123 5.35 -18.85 7.51
CA VAL A 123 6.46 -17.89 7.32
C VAL A 123 7.62 -18.17 8.29
N ARG A 124 7.34 -18.57 9.53
CA ARG A 124 8.36 -19.10 10.46
C ARG A 124 9.08 -20.33 9.89
N GLY A 125 8.32 -21.20 9.23
CA GLY A 125 8.83 -22.40 8.58
C GLY A 125 9.81 -22.13 7.43
N LEU A 126 9.63 -21.05 6.66
CA LEU A 126 10.63 -20.61 5.68
C LEU A 126 11.98 -20.33 6.35
N TRP A 127 11.99 -19.53 7.42
CA TRP A 127 13.20 -19.20 8.19
C TRP A 127 13.79 -20.37 8.99
N ALA A 128 13.00 -21.40 9.30
CA ALA A 128 13.47 -22.59 10.00
C ALA A 128 14.18 -23.58 9.06
N HIS A 129 13.75 -23.67 7.80
CA HIS A 129 14.32 -24.60 6.79
C HIS A 129 15.31 -23.93 5.82
N SER A 130 15.39 -22.59 5.81
CA SER A 130 16.34 -21.81 5.01
C SER A 130 17.80 -22.16 5.32
N LYS A 131 18.65 -22.19 4.29
CA LYS A 131 20.11 -22.37 4.41
C LYS A 131 20.87 -21.02 4.44
N SER A 132 20.24 -19.98 4.97
CA SER A 132 20.80 -18.63 5.08
C SER A 132 22.08 -18.62 5.91
N ASP A 133 23.05 -17.81 5.50
CA ASP A 133 24.26 -17.57 6.29
C ASP A 133 23.91 -17.01 7.69
N PRO A 134 24.39 -17.62 8.78
CA PRO A 134 24.21 -17.10 10.14
C PRO A 134 24.67 -15.65 10.31
N ALA A 135 25.71 -15.19 9.60
CA ALA A 135 26.15 -13.79 9.68
C ALA A 135 25.14 -12.84 9.02
N PHE A 136 24.63 -13.17 7.84
CA PHE A 136 23.50 -12.45 7.22
C PHE A 136 22.26 -12.40 8.13
N ARG A 137 21.89 -13.52 8.77
CA ARG A 137 20.75 -13.56 9.71
C ARG A 137 20.97 -12.65 10.91
N GLU A 138 22.16 -12.68 11.51
CA GLU A 138 22.53 -11.83 12.66
C GLU A 138 22.58 -10.33 12.29
N GLN A 139 22.97 -9.98 11.07
CA GLN A 139 22.87 -8.60 10.57
C GLN A 139 21.40 -8.20 10.35
N LEU A 140 20.62 -9.02 9.62
CA LEU A 140 19.21 -8.73 9.33
C LEU A 140 18.37 -8.61 10.62
N HIS A 141 18.64 -9.44 11.64
CA HIS A 141 18.02 -9.32 12.97
C HIS A 141 18.26 -7.93 13.60
N LYS A 142 19.50 -7.41 13.51
CA LYS A 142 19.84 -6.07 14.02
C LYS A 142 19.14 -4.96 13.24
N GLU A 143 19.17 -5.01 11.91
CA GLU A 143 18.55 -3.98 11.06
C GLU A 143 17.02 -3.95 11.17
N LEU A 144 16.39 -5.10 11.46
CA LEU A 144 14.97 -5.18 11.76
C LEU A 144 14.62 -4.49 13.08
N LEU A 145 15.43 -4.68 14.13
CA LEU A 145 15.24 -4.02 15.44
C LEU A 145 15.74 -2.56 15.48
N ALA A 146 16.57 -2.15 14.53
CA ALA A 146 17.12 -0.80 14.48
C ALA A 146 16.05 0.27 14.19
N PRO A 147 16.24 1.52 14.69
CA PRO A 147 15.43 2.67 14.29
C PRO A 147 15.45 2.85 12.78
N SER A 148 14.31 3.17 12.17
CA SER A 148 14.17 3.23 10.70
C SER A 148 14.96 4.36 10.02
N ASN A 149 15.61 5.24 10.79
CA ASN A 149 16.44 6.33 10.30
C ASN A 149 17.94 6.15 10.66
N ASP A 150 18.35 4.97 11.15
CA ASP A 150 19.76 4.70 11.45
C ASP A 150 20.56 4.45 10.14
N PRO A 151 21.58 5.27 9.82
CA PRO A 151 22.38 5.12 8.61
C PRO A 151 23.33 3.90 8.61
N GLY A 152 23.41 3.14 9.71
CA GLY A 152 24.16 1.88 9.77
C GLY A 152 23.45 0.67 9.13
N ASN A 153 22.17 0.78 8.75
CA ASN A 153 21.36 -0.33 8.24
C ASN A 153 21.61 -0.63 6.75
N VAL A 154 22.74 -1.24 6.39
CA VAL A 154 23.18 -1.40 4.99
C VAL A 154 22.23 -2.26 4.13
N LEU A 155 21.57 -3.27 4.69
CA LEU A 155 20.66 -4.16 3.94
C LEU A 155 19.29 -3.50 3.71
N LEU A 156 18.66 -2.98 4.76
CA LEU A 156 17.27 -2.49 4.71
C LEU A 156 17.16 -0.98 4.46
N ALA A 157 18.17 -0.16 4.76
CA ALA A 157 18.12 1.26 4.38
C ALA A 157 18.35 1.43 2.87
N GLY A 158 17.42 2.14 2.26
CA GLY A 158 17.50 2.63 0.89
C GLY A 158 16.22 3.38 0.60
N GLU A 159 16.31 4.61 0.11
CA GLU A 159 15.12 5.34 -0.32
C GLU A 159 14.39 4.54 -1.42
N GLY A 160 13.07 4.42 -1.29
CA GLY A 160 12.25 3.60 -2.19
C GLY A 160 12.17 2.11 -1.83
N LYS A 161 12.94 1.59 -0.85
CA LYS A 161 12.67 0.26 -0.27
C LYS A 161 11.38 0.32 0.56
N GLY A 162 10.44 -0.59 0.32
CA GLY A 162 9.14 -0.61 1.01
C GLY A 162 9.29 -0.86 2.51
N GLY A 163 8.99 0.16 3.32
CA GLY A 163 9.20 0.10 4.78
C GLY A 163 8.33 -0.94 5.48
N LEU A 164 8.97 -1.79 6.29
CA LEU A 164 8.28 -2.68 7.22
C LEU A 164 7.68 -1.90 8.38
N TYR A 165 6.47 -2.30 8.78
CA TYR A 165 5.75 -1.78 9.93
C TYR A 165 6.43 -2.25 11.23
N LEU A 166 6.34 -1.48 12.33
CA LEU A 166 7.10 -1.78 13.55
C LEU A 166 6.76 -3.15 14.16
N GLY A 167 5.50 -3.60 14.05
CA GLY A 167 5.09 -4.96 14.42
C GLY A 167 5.76 -6.04 13.55
N MET A 168 5.73 -5.87 12.23
CA MET A 168 6.40 -6.77 11.27
C MET A 168 7.90 -6.84 11.53
N LYS A 169 8.56 -5.70 11.82
CA LYS A 169 9.99 -5.64 12.19
C LYS A 169 10.32 -6.57 13.37
N ASN A 170 9.60 -6.42 14.48
CA ASN A 170 9.83 -7.21 15.70
C ASN A 170 9.58 -8.71 15.46
N LEU A 171 8.49 -9.06 14.77
CA LEU A 171 8.18 -10.46 14.43
C LEU A 171 9.21 -11.08 13.51
N HIS A 172 9.63 -10.39 12.43
CA HIS A 172 10.66 -10.90 11.55
C HIS A 172 12.02 -11.00 12.26
N ALA A 173 12.35 -10.12 13.21
CA ALA A 173 13.59 -10.24 13.98
C ALA A 173 13.64 -11.55 14.79
N MET A 174 12.53 -11.93 15.44
CA MET A 174 12.36 -13.22 16.14
C MET A 174 12.52 -14.41 15.17
N LEU A 175 11.88 -14.36 13.99
CA LEU A 175 11.95 -15.43 12.99
C LEU A 175 13.34 -15.58 12.38
N VAL A 176 13.99 -14.47 12.02
CA VAL A 176 15.34 -14.44 11.46
C VAL A 176 16.36 -14.97 12.46
N ARG A 177 16.18 -14.72 13.77
CA ARG A 177 17.02 -15.32 14.81
C ARG A 177 16.73 -16.79 15.10
N GLY A 178 15.64 -17.34 14.53
CA GLY A 178 15.26 -18.75 14.68
C GLY A 178 14.74 -19.09 16.08
N GLU A 179 14.15 -18.12 16.79
CA GLU A 179 13.72 -18.30 18.17
C GLU A 179 12.60 -19.35 18.29
N GLN A 180 12.64 -20.11 19.39
CA GLN A 180 11.85 -21.33 19.61
C GLN A 180 10.80 -21.13 20.72
N GLY A 181 9.69 -21.86 20.64
CA GLY A 181 8.53 -21.73 21.53
C GLY A 181 7.23 -21.39 20.80
N PRO A 182 6.08 -21.35 21.50
CA PRO A 182 4.81 -20.93 20.92
C PRO A 182 4.85 -19.46 20.49
N LEU A 183 4.02 -19.08 19.52
CA LEU A 183 3.72 -17.67 19.26
C LEU A 183 2.88 -17.11 20.43
N THR A 184 3.03 -15.83 20.75
CA THR A 184 2.05 -15.14 21.59
C THR A 184 0.74 -14.94 20.81
N ARG A 185 -0.35 -14.60 21.50
CA ARG A 185 -1.65 -14.36 20.85
C ARG A 185 -1.56 -13.22 19.83
N GLU A 186 -0.83 -12.17 20.17
CA GLU A 186 -0.58 -11.01 19.32
C GLU A 186 0.25 -11.40 18.09
N ALA A 187 1.30 -12.21 18.27
CA ALA A 187 2.11 -12.73 17.17
C ALA A 187 1.33 -13.69 16.24
N ALA A 188 0.37 -14.45 16.78
CA ALA A 188 -0.52 -15.32 16.02
C ALA A 188 -1.61 -14.54 15.25
N GLN A 189 -1.98 -13.34 15.70
CA GLN A 189 -2.91 -12.43 15.03
C GLN A 189 -2.28 -11.71 13.81
N GLN A 190 -0.95 -11.79 13.62
CA GLN A 190 -0.20 -11.03 12.61
C GLN A 190 0.27 -11.87 11.40
N GLY A 191 -0.58 -12.79 10.93
CA GLY A 191 -0.25 -13.74 9.87
C GLY A 191 -0.16 -13.14 8.47
N ALA A 192 -1.03 -12.18 8.14
CA ALA A 192 -0.96 -11.47 6.85
C ALA A 192 0.23 -10.50 6.83
N GLU A 193 0.57 -9.96 7.98
CA GLU A 193 1.67 -9.04 8.24
C GLU A 193 3.02 -9.74 8.07
N MET A 194 3.18 -10.94 8.64
CA MET A 194 4.34 -11.80 8.37
C MET A 194 4.46 -12.17 6.87
N ALA A 195 3.34 -12.44 6.20
CA ALA A 195 3.35 -12.79 4.77
C ALA A 195 3.72 -11.60 3.87
N PHE A 196 3.22 -10.39 4.17
CA PHE A 196 3.60 -9.18 3.46
C PHE A 196 5.04 -8.77 3.76
N GLY A 197 5.45 -8.88 5.03
CA GLY A 197 6.79 -8.51 5.47
C GLY A 197 7.88 -9.40 4.88
N ILE A 198 7.69 -10.72 4.78
CA ILE A 198 8.69 -11.59 4.14
C ILE A 198 8.83 -11.31 2.63
N LYS A 199 7.75 -10.91 1.92
CA LYS A 199 7.86 -10.41 0.55
C LYS A 199 8.66 -9.10 0.47
N ALA A 200 8.39 -8.13 1.35
CA ALA A 200 9.13 -6.87 1.34
C ALA A 200 10.63 -7.06 1.64
N ILE A 201 10.97 -7.98 2.55
CA ILE A 201 12.35 -8.42 2.81
C ILE A 201 12.94 -9.11 1.57
N ALA A 202 12.18 -9.99 0.92
CA ALA A 202 12.62 -10.68 -0.30
C ALA A 202 12.89 -9.71 -1.46
N GLU A 203 12.00 -8.74 -1.71
CA GLU A 203 12.14 -7.75 -2.78
C GLU A 203 13.42 -6.92 -2.62
N ALA A 204 13.75 -6.57 -1.37
CA ALA A 204 14.95 -5.82 -1.01
C ALA A 204 16.23 -6.67 -1.02
N LEU A 205 16.18 -7.96 -0.65
CA LEU A 205 17.36 -8.77 -0.29
C LEU A 205 17.51 -10.13 -1.03
N LYS A 206 16.76 -10.38 -2.10
CA LYS A 206 16.84 -11.59 -2.96
C LYS A 206 18.24 -12.00 -3.45
N GLU A 207 19.21 -11.08 -3.46
CA GLU A 207 20.59 -11.34 -3.89
C GLU A 207 21.50 -11.76 -2.72
N HIS A 208 21.05 -11.57 -1.47
CA HIS A 208 21.78 -11.94 -0.25
C HIS A 208 21.41 -13.33 0.30
N ASP A 209 20.22 -13.87 -0.03
CA ASP A 209 19.74 -15.15 0.50
C ASP A 209 18.91 -15.97 -0.52
N PRO A 210 19.17 -17.29 -0.68
CA PRO A 210 18.43 -18.15 -1.61
C PRO A 210 16.94 -18.38 -1.29
N MET A 211 16.52 -18.35 -0.02
CA MET A 211 15.11 -18.50 0.36
C MET A 211 14.34 -17.22 0.01
N LEU A 212 14.91 -16.05 0.30
CA LEU A 212 14.38 -14.76 -0.15
C LEU A 212 14.31 -14.68 -1.68
N SER A 213 15.35 -15.15 -2.39
CA SER A 213 15.34 -15.28 -3.85
C SER A 213 14.18 -16.16 -4.36
N GLY A 214 13.92 -17.28 -3.68
CA GLY A 214 12.79 -18.18 -3.98
C GLY A 214 11.42 -17.53 -3.78
N VAL A 215 11.23 -16.80 -2.68
CA VAL A 215 10.00 -16.03 -2.39
C VAL A 215 9.78 -14.96 -3.47
N GLU A 216 10.81 -14.19 -3.82
CA GLU A 216 10.69 -13.14 -4.84
C GLU A 216 10.37 -13.72 -6.23
N ALA A 217 11.12 -14.74 -6.67
CA ALA A 217 10.89 -15.36 -7.98
C ALA A 217 9.49 -15.98 -8.08
N TYR A 218 9.02 -16.64 -7.02
CA TYR A 218 7.70 -17.25 -6.98
C TYR A 218 6.57 -16.23 -7.00
N THR A 219 6.67 -15.19 -6.16
CA THR A 219 5.65 -14.13 -6.11
C THR A 219 5.57 -13.38 -7.44
N LEU A 220 6.70 -12.96 -8.02
CA LEU A 220 6.75 -12.32 -9.34
C LEU A 220 6.11 -13.16 -10.46
N GLN A 221 6.30 -14.49 -10.45
CA GLN A 221 5.72 -15.40 -11.44
C GLN A 221 4.18 -15.46 -11.36
N HIS A 222 3.61 -15.36 -10.16
CA HIS A 222 2.17 -15.56 -9.91
C HIS A 222 1.40 -14.24 -9.68
N ARG A 223 2.06 -13.08 -9.85
CA ARG A 223 1.55 -11.78 -9.41
C ARG A 223 0.40 -11.24 -10.26
N VAL A 224 -0.74 -10.98 -9.62
CA VAL A 224 -1.91 -10.30 -10.19
C VAL A 224 -1.98 -8.88 -9.63
N GLY A 225 -1.40 -7.92 -10.35
CA GLY A 225 -1.35 -6.51 -9.95
C GLY A 225 -1.95 -5.56 -10.98
N SER A 226 -2.33 -4.35 -10.52
CA SER A 226 -2.90 -3.28 -11.34
C SER A 226 -1.98 -2.80 -12.46
N ASN A 227 -2.51 -2.59 -13.67
CA ASN A 227 -1.77 -1.89 -14.73
C ASN A 227 -1.87 -0.36 -14.58
N ARG A 228 -0.81 0.25 -14.05
CA ARG A 228 -0.67 1.71 -13.84
C ARG A 228 0.17 2.42 -14.92
N VAL A 229 0.47 1.74 -16.04
CA VAL A 229 1.29 2.31 -17.13
C VAL A 229 0.41 3.07 -18.12
N VAL A 230 0.72 4.34 -18.33
CA VAL A 230 0.09 5.25 -19.30
C VAL A 230 1.19 5.91 -20.11
N GLU A 231 1.08 5.91 -21.44
CA GLU A 231 2.05 6.54 -22.36
C GLU A 231 3.52 6.10 -22.11
N GLY A 232 3.70 4.85 -21.64
CA GLY A 232 5.01 4.27 -21.31
C GLY A 232 5.50 4.55 -19.88
N VAL A 233 4.85 5.46 -19.14
CA VAL A 233 5.23 5.86 -17.79
C VAL A 233 4.35 5.15 -16.74
N LYS A 234 4.97 4.62 -15.67
CA LYS A 234 4.27 4.00 -14.54
C LYS A 234 3.85 5.09 -13.54
N THR A 235 2.54 5.25 -13.34
CA THR A 235 1.96 6.25 -12.44
C THR A 235 1.88 5.77 -10.98
N HIS A 236 1.91 6.71 -10.01
CA HIS A 236 2.02 6.37 -8.60
C HIS A 236 1.49 7.45 -7.63
N HIS A 237 0.57 7.06 -6.74
CA HIS A 237 -0.09 7.92 -5.73
C HIS A 237 0.81 8.78 -4.82
N PHE A 238 2.06 8.39 -4.54
CA PHE A 238 2.96 9.18 -3.66
C PHE A 238 4.00 10.02 -4.40
N THR A 239 4.19 9.82 -5.71
CA THR A 239 5.34 10.41 -6.44
C THR A 239 5.02 10.90 -7.86
N SER A 240 3.80 10.69 -8.35
CA SER A 240 3.31 11.32 -9.60
C SER A 240 2.43 12.52 -9.25
N LEU A 241 2.61 13.64 -9.95
CA LEU A 241 1.86 14.89 -9.71
C LEU A 241 0.33 14.72 -9.82
N HIS A 242 -0.12 13.82 -10.70
CA HIS A 242 -1.54 13.46 -10.86
C HIS A 242 -1.88 12.09 -10.25
N GLY A 243 -0.98 11.54 -9.43
CA GLY A 243 -1.17 10.31 -8.69
C GLY A 243 -1.24 9.05 -9.53
N THR A 244 -2.10 8.11 -9.12
CA THR A 244 -2.30 6.85 -9.84
C THR A 244 -3.33 7.01 -10.96
N ASP A 245 -2.96 6.63 -12.19
CA ASP A 245 -3.87 6.50 -13.32
C ASP A 245 -4.20 5.02 -13.57
N LEU A 246 -5.48 4.72 -13.74
CA LEU A 246 -6.01 3.36 -13.89
C LEU A 246 -6.74 3.13 -15.23
N ARG A 247 -6.64 4.06 -16.19
CA ARG A 247 -7.32 3.95 -17.50
C ARG A 247 -6.92 2.70 -18.31
N ASN A 248 -5.80 2.07 -17.95
CA ASN A 248 -5.28 0.86 -18.60
C ASN A 248 -5.40 -0.41 -17.72
N ASP A 249 -5.99 -0.34 -16.53
CA ASP A 249 -6.20 -1.49 -15.65
C ASP A 249 -7.52 -2.22 -15.98
N LEU A 250 -7.42 -3.51 -16.31
CA LEU A 250 -8.59 -4.33 -16.65
C LEU A 250 -9.53 -4.53 -15.45
N GLY A 251 -8.96 -4.71 -14.26
CA GLY A 251 -9.76 -4.89 -13.04
C GLY A 251 -10.56 -3.66 -12.67
N THR A 252 -9.94 -2.49 -12.78
CA THR A 252 -10.61 -1.19 -12.64
C THR A 252 -11.79 -1.06 -13.60
N LYS A 253 -11.61 -1.39 -14.90
CA LYS A 253 -12.72 -1.35 -15.87
C LYS A 253 -13.87 -2.29 -15.48
N VAL A 254 -13.56 -3.52 -15.08
CA VAL A 254 -14.56 -4.51 -14.66
C VAL A 254 -15.27 -4.10 -13.35
N ARG A 255 -14.58 -3.44 -12.41
CA ARG A 255 -15.17 -2.90 -11.17
C ARG A 255 -16.07 -1.67 -11.43
N ASP A 256 -15.62 -0.77 -12.30
CA ASP A 256 -16.41 0.39 -12.76
C ASP A 256 -17.67 -0.07 -13.52
N GLU A 257 -17.58 -1.13 -14.35
CA GLU A 257 -18.72 -1.78 -15.03
C GLU A 257 -19.71 -2.45 -14.06
N LEU A 258 -19.22 -3.17 -13.04
CA LEU A 258 -20.05 -3.95 -12.11
C LEU A 258 -20.58 -3.13 -10.91
N GLY A 259 -20.20 -1.85 -10.78
CA GLY A 259 -20.72 -0.96 -9.74
C GLY A 259 -20.18 -1.27 -8.34
N VAL A 260 -18.87 -1.48 -8.22
CA VAL A 260 -18.15 -1.71 -6.95
C VAL A 260 -16.93 -0.76 -6.83
N PRO A 261 -16.33 -0.56 -5.62
CA PRO A 261 -15.31 0.46 -5.43
C PRO A 261 -13.95 0.14 -6.10
N VAL A 262 -13.25 1.21 -6.46
CA VAL A 262 -11.87 1.22 -6.96
C VAL A 262 -11.12 2.31 -6.21
N MET A 263 -9.91 2.02 -5.74
CA MET A 263 -9.00 2.98 -5.12
C MET A 263 -7.69 3.07 -5.90
N LEU A 264 -6.86 2.01 -5.85
CA LEU A 264 -5.54 1.98 -6.50
C LEU A 264 -5.41 0.87 -7.57
N GLY A 265 -6.51 0.28 -8.00
CA GLY A 265 -6.57 -0.82 -8.95
C GLY A 265 -6.28 -2.18 -8.29
N THR A 266 -6.29 -3.23 -9.10
CA THR A 266 -6.12 -4.62 -8.62
C THR A 266 -4.93 -4.80 -7.66
N SER A 267 -5.20 -5.31 -6.44
CA SER A 267 -4.22 -5.26 -5.35
C SER A 267 -3.09 -6.26 -5.57
N GLY A 268 -1.95 -5.76 -6.05
CA GLY A 268 -0.70 -6.50 -6.11
C GLY A 268 -0.28 -7.00 -4.72
N GLY A 269 -0.45 -6.19 -3.67
CA GLY A 269 -0.12 -6.59 -2.28
C GLY A 269 -0.94 -7.77 -1.76
N ALA A 270 -2.20 -7.89 -2.18
CA ALA A 270 -3.02 -9.07 -1.86
C ALA A 270 -2.53 -10.33 -2.60
N SER A 271 -2.13 -10.17 -3.86
CA SER A 271 -1.49 -11.24 -4.65
C SER A 271 -0.14 -11.66 -4.07
N ASP A 272 0.67 -10.69 -3.63
CA ASP A 272 1.96 -10.90 -2.98
C ASP A 272 1.82 -11.75 -1.70
N ILE A 273 0.83 -11.48 -0.85
CA ILE A 273 0.53 -12.29 0.34
C ILE A 273 0.05 -13.70 -0.04
N ALA A 274 -0.92 -13.81 -0.95
CA ALA A 274 -1.49 -15.10 -1.35
C ALA A 274 -0.45 -16.03 -2.00
N SER A 275 0.41 -15.48 -2.86
CA SER A 275 1.52 -16.22 -3.49
C SER A 275 2.65 -16.55 -2.50
N THR A 276 2.94 -15.67 -1.54
CA THR A 276 3.92 -15.94 -0.47
C THR A 276 3.48 -17.11 0.42
N ILE A 277 2.24 -17.12 0.90
CA ILE A 277 1.72 -18.22 1.74
C ILE A 277 1.64 -19.53 0.95
N ARG A 278 1.31 -19.46 -0.35
CA ARG A 278 1.39 -20.61 -1.26
C ARG A 278 2.82 -21.15 -1.37
N HIS A 279 3.81 -20.28 -1.59
CA HIS A 279 5.21 -20.66 -1.65
C HIS A 279 5.69 -21.29 -0.33
N ALA A 280 5.34 -20.68 0.81
CA ALA A 280 5.67 -21.19 2.13
C ALA A 280 5.09 -22.59 2.37
N ALA A 281 3.81 -22.81 2.05
CA ALA A 281 3.17 -24.12 2.15
C ALA A 281 3.80 -25.17 1.22
N GLN A 282 4.02 -24.83 -0.06
CA GLN A 282 4.61 -25.73 -1.05
C GLN A 282 6.05 -26.12 -0.72
N SER A 283 6.89 -25.16 -0.31
CA SER A 283 8.29 -25.40 0.07
C SER A 283 8.47 -26.33 1.28
N GLN A 284 7.41 -26.50 2.09
CA GLN A 284 7.39 -27.31 3.31
C GLN A 284 6.53 -28.58 3.18
N SER A 285 5.95 -28.84 2.00
CA SER A 285 4.96 -29.92 1.78
C SER A 285 3.75 -29.85 2.73
N GLN A 286 3.30 -28.65 3.07
CA GLN A 286 2.16 -28.40 3.96
C GLN A 286 0.93 -27.85 3.20
N SER A 287 -0.22 -27.87 3.88
CA SER A 287 -1.44 -27.19 3.44
C SER A 287 -1.30 -25.67 3.56
N MET A 288 -1.93 -24.92 2.65
CA MET A 288 -2.13 -23.47 2.81
C MET A 288 -3.15 -23.13 3.93
N TRP A 289 -4.00 -24.09 4.26
CA TRP A 289 -5.11 -23.95 5.22
C TRP A 289 -4.80 -24.75 6.51
N PRO A 290 -5.16 -24.24 7.70
CA PRO A 290 -5.03 -24.98 8.95
C PRO A 290 -5.86 -26.28 8.95
N SER A 291 -5.49 -27.23 9.82
CA SER A 291 -6.18 -28.51 9.93
C SER A 291 -7.67 -28.33 10.25
N GLY A 292 -8.54 -28.99 9.48
CA GLY A 292 -10.00 -28.89 9.63
C GLY A 292 -10.67 -27.74 8.86
N MET A 293 -9.90 -26.81 8.27
CA MET A 293 -10.44 -25.72 7.45
C MET A 293 -10.55 -26.13 5.98
N ASP A 294 -11.71 -25.90 5.35
CA ASP A 294 -11.87 -26.10 3.91
C ASP A 294 -11.32 -24.92 3.09
N GLU A 295 -11.06 -25.16 1.80
CA GLU A 295 -10.47 -24.15 0.92
C GLU A 295 -11.34 -22.89 0.78
N LYS A 296 -12.67 -23.03 0.84
CA LYS A 296 -13.59 -21.89 0.75
C LYS A 296 -13.45 -20.97 1.97
N SER A 297 -13.46 -21.55 3.17
CA SER A 297 -13.30 -20.84 4.44
C SER A 297 -11.91 -20.23 4.56
N GLY A 298 -10.88 -20.95 4.10
CA GLY A 298 -9.51 -20.44 4.01
C GLY A 298 -9.39 -19.25 3.04
N ARG A 299 -10.06 -19.29 1.89
CA ARG A 299 -10.11 -18.17 0.94
C ARG A 299 -10.88 -16.97 1.49
N GLU A 300 -12.09 -17.16 2.04
CA GLU A 300 -12.88 -16.06 2.65
C GLU A 300 -12.10 -15.41 3.82
N ALA A 301 -11.45 -16.21 4.68
CA ALA A 301 -10.61 -15.71 5.76
C ALA A 301 -9.35 -14.99 5.24
N MET A 302 -8.68 -15.50 4.20
CA MET A 302 -7.51 -14.84 3.60
C MET A 302 -7.88 -13.48 3.02
N MET A 303 -9.02 -13.36 2.31
CA MET A 303 -9.51 -12.08 1.81
C MET A 303 -9.78 -11.10 2.96
N GLY A 304 -10.37 -11.57 4.07
CA GLY A 304 -10.60 -10.77 5.26
C GLY A 304 -9.32 -10.25 5.91
N LEU A 305 -8.38 -11.15 6.24
CA LEU A 305 -7.09 -10.80 6.87
C LEU A 305 -6.27 -9.84 6.01
N VAL A 306 -6.13 -10.15 4.70
CA VAL A 306 -5.43 -9.29 3.74
C VAL A 306 -6.09 -7.93 3.64
N PHE A 307 -7.43 -7.86 3.63
CA PHE A 307 -8.14 -6.58 3.59
C PHE A 307 -7.95 -5.77 4.87
N HIS A 308 -8.06 -6.39 6.05
CA HIS A 308 -7.83 -5.71 7.33
C HIS A 308 -6.42 -5.09 7.40
N LEU A 309 -5.38 -5.84 7.02
CA LEU A 309 -4.02 -5.31 6.86
C LEU A 309 -3.99 -4.12 5.87
N MET A 310 -4.51 -4.32 4.66
CA MET A 310 -4.43 -3.34 3.56
C MET A 310 -5.29 -2.08 3.75
N ARG A 311 -6.33 -2.15 4.59
CA ARG A 311 -7.33 -1.10 4.83
C ARG A 311 -7.17 -0.37 6.16
N ASN A 312 -6.61 -1.01 7.18
CA ASN A 312 -6.52 -0.46 8.54
C ASN A 312 -5.05 -0.26 9.00
N GLN A 313 -4.19 -1.27 8.83
CA GLN A 313 -2.81 -1.20 9.34
C GLN A 313 -1.84 -0.50 8.36
N VAL A 314 -2.00 -0.75 7.06
CA VAL A 314 -1.23 -0.06 6.00
C VAL A 314 -1.54 1.44 5.98
N THR A 315 -2.79 1.79 6.29
CA THR A 315 -3.30 3.16 6.24
C THR A 315 -2.75 4.08 7.33
N ASP A 316 -2.40 3.57 8.51
CA ASP A 316 -1.80 4.35 9.60
C ASP A 316 -0.47 5.00 9.15
N ASN A 317 0.37 4.25 8.42
CA ASN A 317 1.56 4.81 7.77
C ASN A 317 1.21 5.60 6.49
N ALA A 318 0.19 5.18 5.74
CA ALA A 318 -0.21 5.87 4.51
C ALA A 318 -0.62 7.33 4.75
N GLN A 319 -1.22 7.68 5.91
CA GLN A 319 -1.50 9.06 6.29
C GLN A 319 -0.22 9.93 6.21
N GLY A 320 0.91 9.46 6.75
CA GLY A 320 2.19 10.18 6.70
C GLY A 320 2.77 10.31 5.29
N PHE A 321 2.65 9.26 4.46
CA PHE A 321 3.05 9.33 3.05
C PHE A 321 2.15 10.27 2.23
N TYR A 322 0.85 10.29 2.51
CA TYR A 322 -0.10 11.21 1.89
C TYR A 322 0.12 12.66 2.33
N ASP A 323 0.42 12.93 3.59
CA ASP A 323 0.73 14.28 4.08
C ASP A 323 2.05 14.79 3.50
N LYS A 324 3.09 13.94 3.42
CA LYS A 324 4.35 14.27 2.72
C LYS A 324 4.12 14.59 1.24
N MET A 325 3.37 13.73 0.54
CA MET A 325 3.03 13.93 -0.88
C MET A 325 2.23 15.22 -1.11
N ARG A 326 1.29 15.56 -0.22
CA ARG A 326 0.50 16.80 -0.28
C ARG A 326 1.38 18.05 -0.20
N ASP A 327 2.37 18.04 0.68
CA ASP A 327 3.35 19.13 0.80
C ASP A 327 4.26 19.18 -0.45
N GLU A 328 4.97 18.09 -0.75
CA GLU A 328 6.00 18.05 -1.80
C GLU A 328 5.47 18.18 -3.24
N LEU A 329 4.31 17.62 -3.58
CA LEU A 329 3.78 17.64 -4.95
C LEU A 329 2.75 18.75 -5.19
N HIS A 330 2.09 19.25 -4.14
CA HIS A 330 0.95 20.17 -4.29
C HIS A 330 1.03 21.44 -3.43
N GLY A 331 1.99 21.57 -2.51
CA GLY A 331 2.08 22.70 -1.56
C GLY A 331 0.87 22.78 -0.62
N LEU A 332 0.23 21.63 -0.32
CA LEU A 332 -0.99 21.55 0.46
C LEU A 332 -0.71 21.10 1.91
N PRO A 333 -1.39 21.68 2.91
CA PRO A 333 -1.23 21.25 4.29
C PRO A 333 -1.71 19.80 4.50
N PRO A 334 -1.19 19.11 5.53
CA PRO A 334 -1.66 17.79 5.97
C PRO A 334 -3.20 17.69 6.08
N LYS A 335 -3.75 16.53 5.73
CA LYS A 335 -5.20 16.27 5.73
C LYS A 335 -5.48 14.95 6.42
N LYS A 336 -5.86 15.04 7.70
CA LYS A 336 -6.33 13.89 8.48
C LYS A 336 -7.73 13.49 8.05
N VAL A 337 -7.94 12.19 7.88
CA VAL A 337 -9.23 11.54 7.61
C VAL A 337 -9.35 10.27 8.45
N ASP A 338 -10.52 9.63 8.46
CA ASP A 338 -10.65 8.26 8.97
C ASP A 338 -9.84 7.28 8.07
N PRO A 339 -9.18 6.24 8.61
CA PRO A 339 -8.46 5.24 7.81
C PRO A 339 -9.28 4.65 6.65
N ALA A 340 -10.59 4.43 6.85
CA ALA A 340 -11.52 3.97 5.83
C ALA A 340 -11.80 4.99 4.71
N LEU A 341 -11.31 6.23 4.83
CA LEU A 341 -11.36 7.28 3.81
C LEU A 341 -9.99 7.52 3.11
N ILE A 342 -8.91 6.87 3.55
CA ILE A 342 -7.60 6.89 2.87
C ILE A 342 -7.65 5.96 1.66
N PHE A 343 -7.14 6.37 0.49
CA PHE A 343 -7.13 5.54 -0.71
C PHE A 343 -5.93 4.58 -0.71
N SER A 344 -6.13 3.39 -0.14
CA SER A 344 -5.16 2.28 -0.22
C SER A 344 -5.69 1.15 -1.11
N HIS A 345 -6.70 0.42 -0.67
CA HIS A 345 -7.22 -0.75 -1.37
C HIS A 345 -8.70 -0.94 -1.04
N SER A 346 -9.55 -1.14 -2.06
CA SER A 346 -10.92 -1.59 -1.86
C SER A 346 -11.01 -3.10 -1.62
N TYR A 347 -12.12 -3.57 -1.05
CA TYR A 347 -12.32 -5.01 -0.83
C TYR A 347 -12.35 -5.78 -2.16
N PRO A 348 -13.01 -5.31 -3.25
CA PRO A 348 -12.91 -5.94 -4.57
C PRO A 348 -11.51 -5.93 -5.19
N GLU A 349 -10.62 -5.01 -4.80
CA GLU A 349 -9.22 -5.04 -5.24
C GLU A 349 -8.42 -6.15 -4.55
N VAL A 350 -8.73 -6.42 -3.27
CA VAL A 350 -8.17 -7.52 -2.48
C VAL A 350 -8.74 -8.88 -2.91
N VAL A 351 -10.07 -9.03 -3.04
CA VAL A 351 -10.71 -10.29 -3.46
C VAL A 351 -10.17 -10.75 -4.81
N THR A 352 -10.04 -9.85 -5.80
CA THR A 352 -9.38 -10.19 -7.07
C THR A 352 -7.93 -10.61 -6.87
N GLY A 353 -7.15 -9.86 -6.09
CA GLY A 353 -5.73 -10.15 -5.86
C GLY A 353 -5.51 -11.52 -5.22
N VAL A 354 -6.35 -11.92 -4.26
CA VAL A 354 -6.35 -13.27 -3.68
C VAL A 354 -6.82 -14.31 -4.69
N GLU A 355 -8.06 -14.21 -5.18
CA GLU A 355 -8.67 -15.25 -6.02
C GLU A 355 -7.86 -15.56 -7.27
N MET A 356 -7.50 -14.55 -8.06
CA MET A 356 -6.83 -14.78 -9.33
C MET A 356 -5.43 -15.37 -9.13
N THR A 357 -4.71 -14.96 -8.09
CA THR A 357 -3.43 -15.58 -7.71
C THR A 357 -3.62 -17.04 -7.32
N LEU A 358 -4.63 -17.33 -6.49
CA LEU A 358 -4.87 -18.70 -6.04
C LEU A 358 -5.36 -19.61 -7.18
N ASN A 359 -6.05 -19.07 -8.17
CA ASN A 359 -6.51 -19.79 -9.35
C ASN A 359 -5.47 -19.85 -10.49
N ASN A 360 -4.30 -19.22 -10.31
CA ASN A 360 -3.23 -19.04 -11.33
C ASN A 360 -3.72 -18.29 -12.59
N GLU A 361 -4.69 -17.40 -12.42
CA GLU A 361 -5.30 -16.58 -13.46
C GLU A 361 -4.47 -15.31 -13.72
N LYS A 362 -4.39 -14.85 -14.98
CA LYS A 362 -3.57 -13.69 -15.37
C LYS A 362 -4.33 -12.38 -15.16
N PRO A 363 -3.69 -11.24 -14.82
CA PRO A 363 -4.37 -9.93 -14.68
C PRO A 363 -5.07 -9.44 -15.97
N THR A 364 -4.81 -10.07 -17.12
CA THR A 364 -5.48 -9.81 -18.40
C THR A 364 -6.67 -10.75 -18.70
N ASP A 365 -6.96 -11.73 -17.84
CA ASP A 365 -8.10 -12.65 -17.98
C ASP A 365 -9.41 -11.95 -17.53
N ARG A 366 -10.18 -11.47 -18.52
CA ARG A 366 -11.45 -10.76 -18.27
C ARG A 366 -12.53 -11.67 -17.65
N PRO A 367 -12.74 -12.94 -18.10
CA PRO A 367 -13.61 -13.88 -17.39
C PRO A 367 -13.26 -14.07 -15.90
N ALA A 368 -11.99 -14.26 -15.55
CA ALA A 368 -11.51 -14.38 -14.17
C ALA A 368 -11.74 -13.11 -13.35
N MET A 369 -11.44 -11.96 -13.95
CA MET A 369 -11.68 -10.65 -13.35
C MET A 369 -13.17 -10.44 -13.03
N ILE A 370 -14.08 -10.87 -13.91
CA ILE A 370 -15.53 -10.81 -13.69
C ILE A 370 -15.97 -11.79 -12.59
N ARG A 371 -15.42 -13.02 -12.55
CA ARG A 371 -15.72 -14.01 -11.49
C ARG A 371 -15.36 -13.46 -10.11
N SER A 372 -14.11 -13.03 -9.92
CA SER A 372 -13.63 -12.51 -8.63
C SER A 372 -14.34 -11.21 -8.22
N THR A 373 -14.61 -10.31 -9.16
CA THR A 373 -15.36 -9.07 -8.86
C THR A 373 -16.82 -9.34 -8.46
N ARG A 374 -17.48 -10.35 -9.04
CA ARG A 374 -18.83 -10.79 -8.63
C ARG A 374 -18.85 -11.49 -7.28
N LEU A 375 -17.80 -12.24 -6.94
CA LEU A 375 -17.62 -12.77 -5.58
C LEU A 375 -17.50 -11.61 -4.57
N ALA A 376 -16.66 -10.61 -4.86
CA ALA A 376 -16.49 -9.43 -4.01
C ALA A 376 -17.83 -8.67 -3.81
N GLN A 377 -18.59 -8.47 -4.88
CA GLN A 377 -19.94 -7.88 -4.82
C GLN A 377 -20.87 -8.68 -3.90
N THR A 378 -20.90 -10.01 -4.06
CA THR A 378 -21.75 -10.89 -3.24
C THR A 378 -21.36 -10.83 -1.75
N LEU A 379 -20.07 -10.70 -1.44
CA LEU A 379 -19.55 -10.58 -0.09
C LEU A 379 -19.81 -9.18 0.52
N LEU A 380 -19.72 -8.11 -0.27
CA LEU A 380 -20.12 -6.75 0.13
C LEU A 380 -21.62 -6.65 0.42
N ASP A 381 -22.47 -7.22 -0.44
CA ASP A 381 -23.92 -7.22 -0.26
C ASP A 381 -24.31 -8.07 0.98
N LYS A 382 -23.61 -9.19 1.23
CA LYS A 382 -23.73 -10.01 2.45
C LYS A 382 -23.30 -9.24 3.71
N ALA A 383 -22.20 -8.49 3.66
CA ALA A 383 -21.74 -7.68 4.78
C ALA A 383 -22.72 -6.54 5.11
N PHE A 384 -23.26 -5.86 4.07
CA PHE A 384 -24.27 -4.82 4.21
C PHE A 384 -25.54 -5.31 4.93
N ALA A 385 -25.95 -6.55 4.65
CA ALA A 385 -27.14 -7.17 5.25
C ALA A 385 -26.96 -7.67 6.69
N ASN A 386 -25.71 -7.74 7.18
CA ASN A 386 -25.35 -8.28 8.50
C ASN A 386 -24.85 -7.21 9.50
N ARG A 387 -25.06 -5.93 9.19
CA ARG A 387 -24.64 -4.77 10.01
C ARG A 387 -25.77 -4.26 10.91
#